data_AF-A0A961X506-F1
#
_entry.id   AF-A0A961X506-F1
#
_cell.length_a   1.000
_cell.length_b   1.000
_cell.length_c   1.000
_cell.angle_alpha   90.00
_cell.angle_beta   90.00
_cell.angle_gamma   90.00
#
_symmetry.space_group_name_H-M   'P 1'
#
loop_
_entity.id
_entity.type
_entity.pdbx_description
1 polymer ?
#
loop_
_entity_poly.entity_id
_entity_poly.type
_entity_poly.pdbx_seq_one_letter_code
_entity_poly.pdbx_strand_id
1 'polypeptide(L)'
;MDLLHPMASARPVLLAAAAIAFAAAPAFTPKAAEAAVCLERKALISYLSERFSEKPRALGLVESANVMEVYVSGKGTWTIVVSDPRGLSCIVAAGDTWEDIQLAMGDGPEL
;
A
#
# COMPACT_ATOMS: atom_id res chain seq x y z
N MET A 1 46.35 -12.32 69.73
CA MET A 1 45.31 -12.02 70.73
C MET A 1 43.99 -12.34 70.06
N ASP A 2 43.66 -13.62 70.09
CA ASP A 2 42.38 -14.17 69.66
C ASP A 2 41.21 -13.50 70.38
N LEU A 3 40.19 -13.12 69.62
CA LEU A 3 38.82 -13.00 70.13
C LEU A 3 37.87 -13.76 69.19
N LEU A 4 37.73 -15.04 69.53
CA LEU A 4 36.49 -15.81 69.67
C LEU A 4 35.19 -15.30 68.96
N HIS A 5 34.69 -16.16 68.06
CA HIS A 5 33.35 -16.34 67.44
C HIS A 5 32.11 -16.19 68.38
N PRO A 6 30.81 -16.28 67.92
CA PRO A 6 30.17 -16.29 66.58
C PRO A 6 28.84 -15.45 66.50
N MET A 7 28.07 -15.66 65.42
CA MET A 7 26.60 -15.52 65.27
C MET A 7 26.09 -14.31 64.48
N ALA A 8 25.90 -14.51 63.16
CA ALA A 8 24.63 -14.19 62.49
C ALA A 8 24.64 -14.81 61.08
N SER A 9 23.76 -15.79 60.90
CA SER A 9 23.33 -16.28 59.59
C SER A 9 22.72 -15.13 58.79
N ALA A 10 23.28 -14.85 57.62
CA ALA A 10 22.56 -14.18 56.55
C ALA A 10 22.98 -14.87 55.26
N ARG A 11 22.16 -15.82 54.80
CA ARG A 11 22.30 -16.43 53.46
C ARG A 11 22.20 -15.28 52.45
N PRO A 12 23.28 -14.91 51.73
CA PRO A 12 23.12 -13.99 50.63
C PRO A 12 22.40 -14.76 49.53
N VAL A 13 21.18 -14.28 49.27
CA VAL A 13 20.27 -14.67 48.20
C VAL A 13 21.06 -14.89 46.90
N LEU A 14 20.85 -16.04 46.23
CA LEU A 14 21.33 -16.25 44.87
C LEU A 14 20.70 -15.17 43.96
N LEU A 15 21.51 -14.16 43.62
CA LEU A 15 21.29 -13.14 42.60
C LEU A 15 22.55 -13.20 41.73
N ALA A 16 22.55 -13.30 40.40
CA ALA A 16 21.50 -13.14 39.41
C ALA A 16 21.94 -13.89 38.14
N ALA A 17 21.03 -14.64 37.53
CA ALA A 17 21.17 -15.04 36.13
C ALA A 17 20.38 -14.04 35.30
N ALA A 18 21.04 -13.00 34.77
CA ALA A 18 20.42 -12.09 33.83
C ALA A 18 21.47 -11.54 32.86
N ALA A 19 21.47 -12.05 31.63
CA ALA A 19 22.08 -11.32 30.51
C ALA A 19 21.40 -11.71 29.17
N ILE A 20 20.28 -11.05 28.94
CA ILE A 20 19.85 -10.41 27.68
C ILE A 20 19.74 -11.33 26.44
N ALA A 21 18.55 -11.89 26.23
CA ALA A 21 18.07 -12.18 24.88
C ALA A 21 17.77 -10.85 24.19
N PHE A 22 18.66 -10.38 23.31
CA PHE A 22 18.44 -9.20 22.50
C PHE A 22 17.31 -9.50 21.51
N ALA A 23 16.13 -8.95 21.76
CA ALA A 23 14.98 -9.07 20.87
C ALA A 23 15.32 -8.43 19.52
N ALA A 24 15.40 -9.24 18.46
CA ALA A 24 15.49 -8.73 17.10
C ALA A 24 14.17 -8.03 16.76
N ALA A 25 14.14 -6.70 16.84
CA ALA A 25 13.02 -5.92 16.34
C ALA A 25 13.01 -6.00 14.80
N PRO A 26 11.86 -6.29 14.17
CA PRO A 26 11.76 -6.23 12.72
C PRO A 26 11.98 -4.78 12.27
N ALA A 27 12.96 -4.58 11.38
CA ALA A 27 13.17 -3.28 10.75
C ALA A 27 12.00 -3.02 9.78
N PHE A 28 11.11 -2.09 10.14
CA PHE A 28 10.15 -1.54 9.19
C PHE A 28 10.87 -0.57 8.26
N THR A 29 11.18 -1.02 7.04
CA THR A 29 11.61 -0.12 5.97
C THR A 29 10.37 0.48 5.31
N PRO A 30 10.11 1.80 5.39
CA PRO A 30 9.03 2.40 4.63
C PRO A 30 9.31 2.22 3.13
N LYS A 31 8.39 1.57 2.41
CA LYS A 31 8.46 1.49 0.94
C LYS A 31 8.23 2.91 0.41
N ALA A 32 9.20 3.45 -0.32
CA ALA A 32 9.01 4.71 -1.02
C ALA A 32 7.79 4.55 -1.95
N ALA A 33 6.82 5.46 -1.86
CA ALA A 33 5.71 5.50 -2.80
C ALA A 33 6.29 5.79 -4.19
N GLU A 34 6.08 4.90 -5.16
CA GLU A 34 6.42 5.21 -6.55
C GLU A 34 5.75 6.55 -6.93
N ALA A 35 6.53 7.50 -7.43
CA ALA A 35 6.01 8.80 -7.81
C ALA A 35 4.92 8.61 -8.88
N ALA A 36 3.71 9.08 -8.60
CA ALA A 36 2.62 9.02 -9.56
C ALA A 36 2.99 9.85 -10.81
N VAL A 37 2.83 9.25 -11.99
CA VAL A 37 3.04 9.95 -13.26
C VAL A 37 1.82 10.83 -13.51
N CYS A 38 2.00 12.15 -13.41
CA CYS A 38 0.94 13.13 -13.59
C CYS A 38 1.21 14.04 -14.78
N LEU A 39 0.18 14.28 -15.60
CA LEU A 39 0.22 15.08 -16.82
C LEU A 39 -1.10 15.84 -16.97
N GLU A 40 -1.15 16.82 -17.88
CA GLU A 40 -2.42 17.38 -18.33
C GLU A 40 -3.25 16.27 -18.99
N ARG A 41 -4.56 16.24 -18.71
CA ARG A 41 -5.45 15.13 -19.09
C ARG A 41 -5.37 14.77 -20.57
N LYS A 42 -5.44 15.75 -21.47
CA LYS A 42 -5.39 15.49 -22.92
C LYS A 42 -4.05 14.88 -23.33
N ALA A 43 -2.94 15.36 -22.78
CA ALA A 43 -1.61 14.77 -23.03
C ALA A 43 -1.54 13.31 -22.55
N LEU A 44 -2.06 13.01 -21.36
CA LEU A 44 -2.09 11.66 -20.80
C LEU A 44 -2.92 10.71 -21.68
N ILE A 45 -4.12 11.13 -22.09
CA ILE A 45 -5.01 10.32 -22.94
C ILE A 45 -4.37 10.07 -24.31
N SER A 46 -3.73 11.07 -24.91
CA SER A 46 -2.99 10.90 -26.18
C SER A 46 -1.89 9.85 -26.01
N TYR A 47 -1.12 9.95 -24.93
CA TYR A 47 -0.06 9.00 -24.62
C TYR A 47 -0.59 7.57 -24.48
N LEU A 48 -1.66 7.34 -23.71
CA LEU A 48 -2.25 6.00 -23.54
C LEU A 48 -2.79 5.44 -24.87
N SER A 49 -3.48 6.28 -25.64
CA SER A 49 -4.02 5.91 -26.94
C SER A 49 -2.92 5.56 -27.95
N GLU A 50 -1.88 6.38 -28.06
CA GLU A 50 -0.81 6.22 -29.06
C GLU A 50 0.16 5.09 -28.70
N ARG A 51 0.50 4.93 -27.43
CA ARG A 51 1.52 3.97 -26.98
C ARG A 51 0.96 2.59 -26.70
N PHE A 52 -0.24 2.53 -26.12
CA PHE A 52 -0.84 1.27 -25.66
C PHE A 52 -2.11 0.90 -26.42
N SER A 53 -2.64 1.78 -27.28
CA SER A 53 -3.96 1.60 -27.91
C SER A 53 -5.09 1.47 -26.87
N GLU A 54 -4.88 2.04 -25.68
CA GLU A 54 -5.85 2.05 -24.60
C GLU A 54 -6.90 3.14 -24.82
N LYS A 55 -8.16 2.79 -24.56
CA LYS A 55 -9.32 3.68 -24.70
C LYS A 55 -10.16 3.65 -23.41
N PRO A 56 -10.93 4.72 -23.11
CA PRO A 56 -11.79 4.73 -21.94
C PRO A 56 -12.74 3.52 -21.91
N ARG A 57 -12.74 2.78 -20.81
CA ARG A 57 -13.56 1.58 -20.57
C ARG A 57 -14.59 1.78 -19.46
N ALA A 58 -14.26 2.59 -18.45
CA ALA A 58 -15.14 2.95 -17.34
C ALA A 58 -14.77 4.32 -16.77
N LEU A 59 -15.73 4.99 -16.12
CA LEU A 59 -15.52 6.25 -15.41
C LEU A 59 -16.38 6.31 -14.15
N GLY A 60 -15.92 7.04 -13.14
CA GLY A 60 -16.66 7.28 -11.91
C GLY A 60 -16.18 8.52 -11.19
N LEU A 61 -17.08 9.17 -10.48
CA LEU A 61 -16.70 10.24 -9.55
C LEU A 61 -16.08 9.60 -8.31
N VAL A 62 -14.99 10.20 -7.83
CA VAL A 62 -14.41 9.91 -6.52
C VAL A 62 -14.45 11.19 -5.68
N GLU A 63 -13.92 11.14 -4.46
CA GLU A 63 -13.96 12.25 -3.52
C GLU A 63 -13.47 13.57 -4.13
N SER A 64 -13.93 14.69 -3.55
CA SER A 64 -13.53 16.05 -3.95
C SER A 64 -13.78 16.37 -5.43
N ALA A 65 -14.78 15.73 -6.04
CA ALA A 65 -15.14 15.88 -7.45
C ALA A 65 -14.04 15.49 -8.43
N ASN A 66 -13.10 14.64 -8.00
CA ASN A 66 -12.15 14.02 -8.91
C ASN A 66 -12.87 12.95 -9.76
N VAL A 67 -12.32 12.66 -10.93
CA VAL A 67 -12.83 11.61 -11.82
C VAL A 67 -11.80 10.48 -11.88
N MET A 68 -12.22 9.27 -11.55
CA MET A 68 -11.46 8.06 -11.84
C MET A 68 -11.89 7.51 -13.20
N GLU A 69 -10.93 7.21 -14.05
CA GLU A 69 -11.11 6.66 -15.39
C GLU A 69 -10.29 5.37 -15.51
N VAL A 70 -10.85 4.35 -16.15
CA VAL A 70 -10.15 3.12 -16.51
C VAL A 70 -10.00 3.09 -18.02
N TYR A 71 -8.78 2.90 -18.51
CA TYR A 71 -8.45 2.78 -19.92
C TYR A 71 -7.98 1.35 -20.21
N VAL A 72 -8.42 0.78 -21.32
CA VAL A 72 -8.14 -0.62 -21.68
C VAL A 72 -7.86 -0.73 -23.18
N SER A 73 -6.89 -1.56 -23.56
CA SER A 73 -6.61 -1.90 -24.95
C SER A 73 -7.24 -3.23 -25.35
N GLY A 74 -7.44 -3.44 -26.64
CA GLY A 74 -7.92 -4.74 -27.16
C GLY A 74 -6.93 -5.91 -26.94
N LYS A 75 -5.70 -5.63 -26.50
CA LYS A 75 -4.69 -6.64 -26.14
C LYS A 75 -4.63 -6.92 -24.63
N GLY A 76 -5.44 -6.22 -23.83
CA GLY A 76 -5.55 -6.43 -22.40
C GLY A 76 -4.64 -5.54 -21.55
N THR A 77 -3.87 -4.61 -22.12
CA THR A 77 -3.22 -3.58 -21.29
C THR A 77 -4.26 -2.65 -20.69
N TRP A 78 -4.00 -2.13 -19.50
CA TRP A 78 -4.91 -1.21 -18.82
C TRP A 78 -4.20 -0.21 -17.93
N THR A 79 -4.85 0.95 -17.75
CA THR A 79 -4.39 2.04 -16.89
C THR A 79 -5.56 2.66 -16.13
N ILE A 80 -5.38 2.91 -14.83
CA ILE A 80 -6.32 3.69 -14.00
C ILE A 80 -5.75 5.08 -13.79
N VAL A 81 -6.55 6.09 -14.09
CA VAL A 81 -6.21 7.50 -14.03
C VAL A 81 -7.18 8.20 -13.08
N VAL A 82 -6.66 9.06 -12.20
CA VAL A 82 -7.49 10.00 -11.43
C VAL A 82 -7.19 11.41 -11.89
N SER A 83 -8.25 12.14 -12.24
CA SER A 83 -8.20 13.51 -12.74
C SER A 83 -8.83 14.47 -11.74
N ASP A 84 -8.14 15.56 -11.44
CA ASP A 84 -8.70 16.64 -10.62
C ASP A 84 -9.52 17.65 -11.45
N PRO A 85 -10.36 18.49 -10.82
CA PRO A 85 -11.15 19.50 -11.53
C PRO A 85 -10.33 20.56 -12.27
N ARG A 86 -9.01 20.65 -12.02
CA ARG A 86 -8.09 21.58 -12.69
C ARG A 86 -7.48 20.98 -13.95
N GLY A 87 -7.76 19.70 -14.24
CA GLY A 87 -7.30 19.01 -15.44
C GLY A 87 -5.95 18.29 -15.29
N LEU A 88 -5.44 18.18 -14.05
CA LEU A 88 -4.27 17.34 -13.78
C LEU A 88 -4.72 15.89 -13.60
N SER A 89 -4.13 14.99 -14.38
CA SER A 89 -4.45 13.56 -14.37
C SER A 89 -3.23 12.75 -13.98
N CYS A 90 -3.38 11.85 -13.01
CA CYS A 90 -2.31 11.00 -12.51
C CYS A 90 -2.62 9.52 -12.76
N ILE A 91 -1.63 8.78 -13.23
CA ILE A 91 -1.69 7.31 -13.27
C ILE A 91 -1.55 6.80 -11.83
N VAL A 92 -2.55 6.06 -11.37
CA VAL A 92 -2.56 5.47 -10.02
C VAL A 92 -2.35 3.95 -10.03
N ALA A 93 -2.62 3.30 -11.17
CA ALA A 93 -2.30 1.90 -11.41
C ALA A 93 -2.22 1.64 -12.92
N ALA A 94 -1.42 0.65 -13.31
CA ALA A 94 -1.34 0.16 -14.69
C ALA A 94 -0.92 -1.31 -14.70
N GLY A 95 -1.24 -2.02 -15.77
CA GLY A 95 -0.86 -3.41 -15.93
C GLY A 95 -1.34 -4.01 -17.24
N ASP A 96 -1.31 -5.33 -17.28
CA ASP A 96 -1.71 -6.15 -18.42
C ASP A 96 -2.86 -7.10 -18.01
N THR A 97 -3.35 -7.89 -18.97
CA THR A 97 -4.35 -8.94 -18.74
C THR A 97 -5.67 -8.44 -18.13
N TRP A 98 -6.25 -7.38 -18.70
CA TRP A 98 -7.60 -6.94 -18.36
C TRP A 98 -8.65 -8.01 -18.72
N GLU A 99 -9.60 -8.24 -17.80
CA GLU A 99 -10.73 -9.13 -18.00
C GLU A 99 -12.05 -8.41 -17.68
N ASP A 100 -12.99 -8.43 -18.62
CA ASP A 100 -14.34 -7.95 -18.38
C ASP A 100 -15.19 -9.07 -17.76
N ILE A 101 -15.33 -9.05 -16.44
CA ILE A 101 -16.21 -9.97 -15.72
C ILE A 101 -17.63 -9.39 -15.62
N GLN A 102 -18.64 -10.17 -16.00
CA GLN A 102 -20.04 -9.88 -15.67
C GLN A 102 -20.31 -10.47 -14.29
N LEU A 103 -20.26 -9.63 -13.25
CA LEU A 103 -20.75 -10.04 -11.95
C LEU A 103 -22.27 -10.13 -12.05
N ALA A 104 -22.81 -11.34 -11.97
CA ALA A 104 -24.26 -11.52 -11.88
C ALA A 104 -24.76 -10.70 -10.69
N MET A 105 -25.76 -9.84 -10.93
CA MET A 105 -26.50 -9.18 -9.85
C MET A 105 -27.26 -10.26 -9.10
N GLY A 106 -26.64 -10.83 -8.07
CA GLY A 106 -27.30 -11.77 -7.19
C GLY A 106 -28.29 -11.03 -6.31
N ASP A 107 -29.52 -11.51 -6.25
CA ASP A 107 -30.52 -11.14 -5.24
C ASP A 107 -29.96 -11.48 -3.84
N GLY A 108 -29.19 -10.57 -3.25
CA GLY A 108 -28.67 -10.67 -1.88
C GLY A 108 -29.61 -9.95 -0.90
N PRO A 109 -29.85 -10.49 0.32
CA PRO A 109 -30.78 -9.88 1.27
C PRO A 109 -30.23 -8.53 1.74
N GLU A 110 -31.11 -7.54 1.75
CA GLU A 110 -30.91 -6.21 2.32
C GLU A 110 -30.41 -6.34 3.77
N LEU A 111 -29.20 -5.84 4.05
CA LEU A 111 -28.62 -5.76 5.40
C LEU A 111 -29.21 -4.58 6.17
#